data_AF-A0A0M2HIL7-F1
#
_entry.id   AF-A0A0M2HIL7-F1
#
_cell.length_a   1.000
_cell.length_b   1.000
_cell.length_c   1.000
_cell.angle_alpha   90.00
_cell.angle_beta   90.00
_cell.angle_gamma   90.00
#
_symmetry.space_group_name_H-M   'P 1'
#
loop_
_entity.id
_entity.type
_entity.pdbx_description
1 polymer ?
#
loop_
_entity_poly.entity_id
_entity_poly.type
_entity_poly.pdbx_seq_one_letter_code
_entity_poly.pdbx_strand_id
1 'polypeptide(L)'
;MPEVAENKSNEVAEPAANWKPTAEAKSKATTFRWIAAVLWAVAIAAEAVAIFWLLRQREYTGQDGELVRDPDTGLLSEPGVTAHFPQWAFITLLVLLVVIAALSIIGSMLWKKANRLDPARRADTFRFFVQNQLGAIIAIVAFLPLIILIFLNKDMDKGQKTTAGIVGIVLAALAVILGVDFNPPSVEQYTADQSTVIQLLGKDEVVWVDGGQVYHVCDSVSDVQTGSEIRTGTTAEAIESGKSRLTLEFASELKKCDLAVPENSAEIVEALRAIRDGATETTLPAPVWADPSDAPIEIPDAAEPEPEQTPAE
;
A
#
# COMPACT_ATOMS: atom_id res chain seq x y z
N MET A 1 -46.29 32.54 -29.56
CA MET A 1 -45.38 31.40 -29.38
C MET A 1 -44.64 31.63 -28.07
N PRO A 2 -45.08 31.03 -26.95
CA PRO A 2 -44.26 30.99 -25.75
C PRO A 2 -43.39 29.72 -25.73
N GLU A 3 -42.13 29.94 -25.39
CA GLU A 3 -41.05 28.97 -25.25
C GLU A 3 -41.33 28.03 -24.08
N VAL A 4 -41.33 26.72 -24.35
CA VAL A 4 -41.53 25.68 -23.33
C VAL A 4 -40.20 25.47 -22.62
N ALA A 5 -40.17 25.77 -21.33
CA ALA A 5 -39.07 25.43 -20.45
C ALA A 5 -38.98 23.90 -20.29
N GLU A 6 -37.88 23.32 -20.74
CA GLU A 6 -37.60 21.90 -20.65
C GLU A 6 -37.15 21.54 -19.22
N ASN A 7 -37.96 20.70 -18.59
CA ASN A 7 -37.78 20.16 -17.25
C ASN A 7 -36.60 19.17 -17.25
N LYS A 8 -35.53 19.46 -16.49
CA LYS A 8 -34.42 18.53 -16.27
C LYS A 8 -34.87 17.39 -15.36
N SER A 9 -35.48 16.36 -15.95
CA SER A 9 -35.70 15.08 -15.28
C SER A 9 -34.36 14.35 -15.09
N ASN A 10 -34.15 13.94 -13.84
CA ASN A 10 -33.12 13.04 -13.34
C ASN A 10 -32.60 12.04 -14.38
N GLU A 11 -31.39 12.28 -14.90
CA GLU A 11 -30.54 11.22 -15.43
C GLU A 11 -30.10 10.38 -14.23
N VAL A 12 -30.61 9.16 -14.13
CA VAL A 12 -30.00 8.12 -13.31
C VAL A 12 -28.62 7.90 -13.91
N ALA A 13 -27.58 8.39 -13.23
CA ALA A 13 -26.20 8.22 -13.66
C ALA A 13 -25.92 6.71 -13.78
N GLU A 14 -25.61 6.24 -14.99
CA GLU A 14 -25.06 4.91 -15.19
C GLU A 14 -23.90 4.67 -14.21
N PRO A 15 -23.78 3.48 -13.59
CA PRO A 15 -22.67 3.20 -12.68
C PRO A 15 -21.37 3.46 -13.42
N ALA A 16 -20.57 4.40 -12.89
CA ALA A 16 -19.32 4.78 -13.50
C ALA A 16 -18.44 3.53 -13.61
N ALA A 17 -18.16 3.09 -14.85
CA ALA A 17 -17.32 1.92 -15.14
C ALA A 17 -15.87 2.02 -14.59
N ASN A 18 -15.56 3.08 -13.85
CA ASN A 18 -14.24 3.35 -13.29
C ASN A 18 -14.40 4.04 -11.94
N TRP A 19 -14.13 3.32 -10.85
CA TRP A 19 -14.04 3.90 -9.52
C TRP A 19 -13.06 5.08 -9.51
N LYS A 20 -13.42 6.15 -8.78
CA LYS A 20 -12.59 7.34 -8.60
C LYS A 20 -12.52 7.70 -7.12
N PRO A 21 -11.34 8.13 -6.64
CA PRO A 21 -11.24 8.65 -5.28
C PRO A 21 -12.02 9.95 -5.14
N THR A 22 -12.51 10.21 -3.93
CA THR A 22 -13.03 11.54 -3.57
C THR A 22 -11.95 12.60 -3.74
N ALA A 23 -12.35 13.87 -3.88
CA ALA A 23 -11.39 14.97 -3.98
C ALA A 23 -10.48 15.05 -2.74
N GLU A 24 -11.04 14.77 -1.55
CA GLU A 24 -10.31 14.76 -0.29
C GLU A 24 -9.35 13.57 -0.19
N ALA A 25 -9.79 12.34 -0.53
CA ALA A 25 -8.91 11.17 -0.60
C ALA A 25 -7.74 11.39 -1.56
N LYS A 26 -7.99 11.97 -2.74
CA LYS A 26 -6.94 12.29 -3.71
C LYS A 26 -5.95 13.34 -3.20
N SER A 27 -6.42 14.36 -2.49
CA SER A 27 -5.58 15.38 -1.86
C SER A 27 -4.71 14.78 -0.74
N LYS A 28 -5.31 13.97 0.14
CA LYS A 28 -4.61 13.23 1.20
C LYS A 28 -3.56 12.28 0.62
N ALA A 29 -3.90 11.53 -0.43
CA ALA A 29 -2.97 10.63 -1.12
C ALA A 29 -1.75 11.38 -1.67
N THR A 30 -1.98 12.50 -2.36
CA THR A 30 -0.92 13.37 -2.87
C THR A 30 -0.01 13.87 -1.74
N THR A 31 -0.60 14.33 -0.63
CA THR A 31 0.13 14.82 0.54
C THR A 31 1.00 13.73 1.16
N PHE A 32 0.45 12.53 1.37
CA PHE A 32 1.20 11.39 1.89
C PHE A 32 2.36 10.96 0.98
N ARG A 33 2.17 10.98 -0.35
CA ARG A 33 3.25 10.70 -1.31
C ARG A 33 4.39 11.69 -1.21
N TRP A 34 4.08 12.99 -1.10
CA TRP A 34 5.11 14.02 -0.95
C TRP A 34 5.86 13.90 0.38
N ILE A 35 5.16 13.68 1.48
CA ILE A 35 5.81 13.47 2.79
C ILE A 35 6.69 12.22 2.74
N ALA A 36 6.20 11.11 2.18
CA ALA A 36 6.98 9.88 2.01
C ALA A 36 8.24 10.13 1.17
N ALA A 37 8.11 10.82 0.04
CA ALA A 37 9.24 11.17 -0.83
C ALA A 37 10.28 12.03 -0.11
N VAL A 38 9.86 13.00 0.70
CA VAL A 38 10.76 13.83 1.51
C VAL A 38 11.48 12.99 2.56
N LEU A 39 10.77 12.12 3.29
CA LEU A 39 11.38 11.24 4.29
C LEU A 39 12.43 10.31 3.66
N TRP A 40 12.14 9.76 2.49
CA TRP A 40 13.07 8.95 1.72
C TRP A 40 14.27 9.75 1.21
N ALA A 41 14.06 10.96 0.71
CA ALA A 41 15.15 11.83 0.29
C ALA A 41 16.09 12.16 1.48
N VAL A 42 15.53 12.42 2.66
CA VAL A 42 16.31 12.63 3.90
C VAL A 42 17.07 11.36 4.29
N ALA A 43 16.45 10.18 4.19
CA ALA A 43 17.11 8.91 4.46
C ALA A 43 18.32 8.67 3.52
N ILE A 44 18.14 8.89 2.22
CA ILE A 44 19.21 8.77 1.21
C ILE A 44 20.30 9.84 1.43
N ALA A 45 19.92 11.06 1.83
CA ALA A 45 20.90 12.09 2.16
C ALA A 45 21.72 11.71 3.41
N ALA A 46 21.08 11.14 4.45
CA ALA A 46 21.77 10.62 5.62
C ALA A 46 22.70 9.46 5.26
N GLU A 47 22.28 8.57 4.36
CA GLU A 47 23.12 7.51 3.81
C GLU A 47 24.35 8.09 3.10
N ALA A 48 24.16 9.09 2.24
CA ALA A 48 25.25 9.77 1.55
C ALA A 48 26.23 10.43 2.53
N VAL A 49 25.74 11.07 3.59
CA VAL A 49 26.60 11.62 4.67
C VAL A 49 27.38 10.51 5.36
N ALA A 50 26.74 9.37 5.65
CA ALA A 50 27.43 8.23 6.24
C ALA A 50 28.56 7.74 5.33
N ILE A 51 28.28 7.55 4.03
CA ILE A 51 29.23 7.03 3.05
C ILE A 51 30.38 8.00 2.79
N PHE A 52 30.06 9.26 2.46
CA PHE A 52 31.06 10.21 1.95
C PHE A 52 31.80 10.97 3.04
N TRP A 53 31.26 11.02 4.26
CA TRP A 53 31.87 11.75 5.37
C TRP A 53 32.14 10.86 6.59
N LEU A 54 31.16 10.11 7.09
CA LEU A 54 31.32 9.37 8.35
C LEU A 54 32.28 8.19 8.21
N LEU A 55 32.14 7.36 7.16
CA LEU A 55 33.02 6.22 6.91
C LEU A 55 34.46 6.62 6.56
N ARG A 56 34.75 7.91 6.36
CA ARG A 56 36.08 8.44 6.11
C ARG A 56 36.78 8.97 7.36
N GLN A 57 36.12 8.96 8.52
CA GLN A 57 36.72 9.40 9.76
C GLN A 57 37.81 8.42 10.20
N ARG A 58 38.96 8.96 10.61
CA ARG A 58 40.12 8.20 11.08
C ARG A 58 40.68 8.89 12.30
N GLU A 59 40.98 8.10 13.32
CA GLU A 59 41.87 8.49 14.40
C GLU A 59 43.19 7.76 14.20
N TYR A 60 44.28 8.44 14.55
CA TYR A 60 45.62 7.91 14.42
C TYR A 60 46.16 7.71 15.83
N THR A 61 46.49 6.47 16.20
CA THR A 61 47.17 6.17 17.47
C THR A 61 48.56 5.65 17.18
N GLY A 62 49.55 6.26 17.83
CA GLY A 62 50.97 5.99 17.66
C GLY A 62 51.83 6.99 18.44
N GLN A 63 52.91 6.52 19.07
CA GLN A 63 53.86 7.38 19.77
C GLN A 63 54.98 7.75 18.79
N ASP A 64 55.03 9.01 18.37
CA ASP A 64 56.10 9.51 17.50
C ASP A 64 57.47 9.26 18.18
N GLY A 65 58.29 8.38 17.58
CA GLY A 65 59.70 8.21 17.92
C GLY A 65 60.10 6.93 18.67
N GLU A 66 59.21 5.98 18.96
CA GLU A 66 59.62 4.69 19.54
C GLU A 66 59.98 3.66 18.45
N LEU A 67 61.28 3.52 18.22
CA LEU A 67 61.83 2.50 17.32
C LEU A 67 61.81 1.14 18.00
N VAL A 68 60.95 0.23 17.53
CA VAL A 68 60.89 -1.15 18.03
C VAL A 68 61.70 -2.05 17.11
N ARG A 69 62.57 -2.87 17.73
CA ARG A 69 63.40 -3.84 17.03
C ARG A 69 62.54 -5.03 16.60
N ASP A 70 62.41 -5.21 15.29
CA ASP A 70 61.75 -6.35 14.68
C ASP A 70 62.46 -7.66 15.11
N PRO A 71 61.76 -8.63 15.72
CA PRO A 71 62.36 -9.87 16.20
C PRO A 71 62.86 -10.79 15.09
N ASP A 72 62.34 -10.65 13.86
CA ASP A 72 62.69 -11.50 12.72
C ASP A 72 63.83 -10.89 11.88
N THR A 73 63.84 -9.56 11.72
CA THR A 73 64.84 -8.88 10.89
C THR A 73 65.93 -8.18 11.71
N GLY A 74 65.71 -7.97 13.00
CA GLY A 74 66.61 -7.24 13.89
C GLY A 74 66.74 -5.75 13.56
N LEU A 75 65.97 -5.23 12.60
CA LEU A 75 65.98 -3.83 12.22
C LEU A 75 65.09 -3.01 13.15
N LEU A 76 65.51 -1.77 13.42
CA LEU A 76 64.66 -0.80 14.09
C LEU A 76 63.62 -0.34 13.07
N SER A 77 62.38 -0.75 13.27
CA SER A 77 61.24 -0.27 12.49
C SER A 77 60.54 0.82 13.29
N GLU A 78 60.01 1.84 12.63
CA GLU A 78 59.04 2.78 13.23
C GLU A 78 57.67 2.10 13.14
N PRO A 79 57.16 1.46 14.20
CA PRO A 79 55.83 0.93 14.15
C PRO A 79 54.87 2.08 14.43
N GLY A 80 53.79 2.12 13.67
CA GLY A 80 52.52 2.29 14.38
C GLY A 80 52.05 3.71 14.53
N VAL A 81 51.91 4.43 13.42
CA VAL A 81 50.72 5.26 13.24
C VAL A 81 49.69 4.42 12.51
N THR A 82 48.85 3.70 13.25
CA THR A 82 47.72 2.96 12.66
C THR A 82 46.49 3.85 12.64
N ALA A 83 45.86 3.97 11.48
CA ALA A 83 44.54 4.56 11.38
C ALA A 83 43.50 3.56 11.89
N HIS A 84 42.65 3.98 12.81
CA HIS A 84 41.47 3.22 13.24
C HIS A 84 40.20 4.05 13.09
N PHE A 85 39.09 3.36 12.91
CA PHE A 85 37.78 3.98 12.83
C PHE A 85 37.33 4.41 14.24
N PRO A 86 37.08 5.71 14.46
CA PRO A 86 36.92 6.24 15.80
C PRO A 86 35.60 5.81 16.43
N GLN A 87 35.60 5.59 17.76
CA GLN A 87 34.45 5.04 18.47
C GLN A 87 33.21 5.96 18.38
N TRP A 88 33.40 7.27 18.40
CA TRP A 88 32.28 8.21 18.25
C TRP A 88 31.62 8.05 16.88
N ALA A 89 32.40 7.90 15.80
CA ALA A 89 31.86 7.73 14.45
C ALA A 89 31.15 6.38 14.30
N PHE A 90 31.62 5.34 15.00
CA PHE A 90 30.94 4.06 15.08
C PHE A 90 29.58 4.14 15.76
N ILE A 91 29.49 4.83 16.90
CA ILE A 91 28.21 5.05 17.57
C ILE A 91 27.27 5.88 16.68
N THR A 92 27.79 6.94 16.06
CA THR A 92 27.03 7.76 15.09
C THR A 92 26.52 6.92 13.93
N LEU A 93 27.32 5.98 13.41
CA LEU A 93 26.91 5.09 12.32
C LEU A 93 25.72 4.21 12.74
N LEU A 94 25.77 3.60 13.92
CA LEU A 94 24.67 2.78 14.43
C LEU A 94 23.38 3.58 14.60
N VAL A 95 23.48 4.79 15.17
CA VAL A 95 22.34 5.69 15.31
C VAL A 95 21.78 6.07 13.94
N LEU A 96 22.65 6.38 12.98
CA LEU A 96 22.26 6.77 11.64
C LEU A 96 21.57 5.62 10.90
N LEU A 97 22.02 4.38 11.04
CA LEU A 97 21.34 3.19 10.51
C LEU A 97 19.90 3.07 11.04
N VAL A 98 19.71 3.28 12.35
CA VAL A 98 18.37 3.26 12.97
C VAL A 98 17.49 4.41 12.47
N VAL A 99 18.05 5.61 12.31
CA VAL A 99 17.32 6.78 11.77
C VAL A 99 16.91 6.55 10.32
N ILE A 100 17.80 6.05 9.46
CA ILE A 100 17.47 5.67 8.08
C ILE A 100 16.36 4.63 8.06
N ALA A 101 16.43 3.60 8.91
CA ALA A 101 15.39 2.58 9.00
C ALA A 101 14.03 3.20 9.33
N ALA A 102 13.97 4.05 10.36
CA ALA A 102 12.74 4.70 10.79
C ALA A 102 12.15 5.59 9.68
N LEU A 103 12.97 6.45 9.05
CA LEU A 103 12.52 7.32 7.95
C LEU A 103 12.02 6.49 6.75
N SER A 104 12.75 5.44 6.38
CA SER A 104 12.37 4.55 5.28
C SER A 104 11.05 3.84 5.54
N ILE A 105 10.87 3.29 6.75
CA ILE A 105 9.65 2.56 7.14
C ILE A 105 8.45 3.52 7.21
N ILE A 106 8.60 4.68 7.85
CA ILE A 106 7.51 5.66 7.95
C ILE A 106 7.11 6.16 6.56
N GLY A 107 8.09 6.47 5.70
CA GLY A 107 7.81 6.83 4.31
C GLY A 107 7.03 5.74 3.57
N SER A 108 7.43 4.47 3.72
CA SER A 108 6.72 3.33 3.12
C SER A 108 5.30 3.14 3.65
N MET A 109 5.08 3.35 4.95
CA MET A 109 3.73 3.29 5.54
C MET A 109 2.82 4.40 4.99
N LEU A 110 3.34 5.62 4.86
CA LEU A 110 2.59 6.74 4.26
C LEU A 110 2.30 6.49 2.78
N TRP A 111 3.26 5.95 2.04
CA TRP A 111 3.08 5.59 0.64
C TRP A 111 1.99 4.53 0.45
N LYS A 112 1.96 3.49 1.29
CA LYS A 112 0.88 2.48 1.30
C LYS A 112 -0.49 3.09 1.61
N LYS A 113 -0.56 4.02 2.58
CA LYS A 113 -1.79 4.76 2.86
C LYS A 113 -2.25 5.57 1.65
N ALA A 114 -1.33 6.23 0.95
CA ALA A 114 -1.65 6.95 -0.27
C ALA A 114 -2.18 6.03 -1.37
N ASN A 115 -1.61 4.83 -1.51
CA ASN A 115 -2.05 3.84 -2.50
C ASN A 115 -3.46 3.30 -2.23
N ARG A 116 -3.88 3.21 -0.97
CA ARG A 116 -5.26 2.85 -0.61
C ARG A 116 -6.26 3.94 -0.95
N LEU A 117 -5.84 5.20 -0.81
CA LEU A 117 -6.69 6.34 -1.15
C LEU A 117 -6.76 6.61 -2.66
N ASP A 118 -5.70 6.30 -3.41
CA ASP A 118 -5.61 6.55 -4.86
C ASP A 118 -4.77 5.43 -5.53
N PRO A 119 -5.34 4.22 -5.70
CA PRO A 119 -4.64 3.08 -6.27
C PRO A 119 -4.34 3.25 -7.76
N ALA A 120 -3.32 2.53 -8.22
CA ALA A 120 -3.09 2.35 -9.65
C ALA A 120 -4.09 1.34 -10.25
N ARG A 121 -4.28 1.42 -11.56
CA ARG A 121 -4.95 0.36 -12.34
C ARG A 121 -4.02 -0.84 -12.44
N ARG A 122 -4.55 -2.05 -12.26
CA ARG A 122 -3.78 -3.28 -12.46
C ARG A 122 -3.41 -3.48 -13.93
N ALA A 123 -4.24 -2.99 -14.85
CA ALA A 123 -3.95 -3.01 -16.29
C ALA A 123 -2.69 -2.20 -16.66
N ASP A 124 -2.35 -1.16 -15.89
CA ASP A 124 -1.08 -0.44 -16.02
C ASP A 124 -0.01 -1.13 -15.15
N THR A 125 0.51 -2.25 -15.66
CA THR A 125 1.42 -3.14 -14.92
C THR A 125 2.65 -2.42 -14.39
N PHE A 126 3.24 -1.50 -15.17
CA PHE A 126 4.42 -0.75 -14.74
C PHE A 126 4.09 0.18 -13.58
N ARG A 127 3.06 1.03 -13.72
CA ARG A 127 2.67 1.95 -12.65
C ARG A 127 2.22 1.19 -11.41
N PHE A 128 1.45 0.11 -11.59
CA PHE A 128 1.00 -0.75 -10.50
C PHE A 128 2.19 -1.38 -9.76
N PHE A 129 3.17 -1.91 -10.48
CA PHE A 129 4.37 -2.48 -9.89
C PHE A 129 5.16 -1.43 -9.10
N VAL A 130 5.53 -0.32 -9.76
CA VAL A 130 6.35 0.73 -9.13
C VAL A 130 5.62 1.30 -7.93
N GLN A 131 4.35 1.68 -8.07
CA GLN A 131 3.58 2.29 -6.99
C GLN A 131 3.47 1.36 -5.78
N ASN A 132 3.35 0.05 -5.96
CA ASN A 132 3.17 -0.88 -4.83
C ASN A 132 4.49 -1.44 -4.25
N GLN A 133 5.58 -1.39 -5.00
CA GLN A 133 6.90 -1.88 -4.57
C GLN A 133 7.90 -0.75 -4.24
N LEU A 134 7.55 0.52 -4.48
CA LEU A 134 8.48 1.65 -4.30
C LEU A 134 9.08 1.70 -2.91
N GLY A 135 8.29 1.46 -1.87
CA GLY A 135 8.78 1.48 -0.48
C GLY A 135 9.89 0.46 -0.22
N ALA A 136 9.78 -0.74 -0.80
CA ALA A 136 10.82 -1.77 -0.72
C ALA A 136 12.05 -1.43 -1.56
N ILE A 137 11.86 -0.91 -2.78
CA ILE A 137 12.94 -0.49 -3.68
C ILE A 137 13.78 0.60 -2.99
N ILE A 138 13.13 1.63 -2.44
CA ILE A 138 13.81 2.73 -1.78
C ILE A 138 14.54 2.25 -0.51
N ALA A 139 13.96 1.31 0.25
CA ALA A 139 14.65 0.71 1.39
C ALA A 139 15.95 0.01 0.96
N ILE A 140 15.96 -0.72 -0.16
CA ILE A 140 17.19 -1.34 -0.70
C ILE A 140 18.20 -0.25 -1.07
N VAL A 141 17.76 0.80 -1.78
CA VAL A 141 18.62 1.91 -2.18
C VAL A 141 19.27 2.58 -0.98
N ALA A 142 18.52 2.79 0.12
CA ALA A 142 18.99 3.50 1.31
C ALA A 142 19.95 2.70 2.21
N PHE A 143 20.03 1.37 2.03
CA PHE A 143 20.83 0.50 2.90
C PHE A 143 21.94 -0.24 2.18
N LEU A 144 21.69 -0.73 0.96
CA LEU A 144 22.60 -1.66 0.29
C LEU A 144 23.99 -1.04 0.04
N PRO A 145 24.12 0.19 -0.51
CA PRO A 145 25.43 0.80 -0.71
C PRO A 145 26.18 1.02 0.61
N LEU A 146 25.51 1.54 1.63
CA LEU A 146 26.12 1.75 2.95
C LEU A 146 26.59 0.44 3.59
N ILE A 147 25.78 -0.63 3.57
CA ILE A 147 26.16 -1.94 4.13
C ILE A 147 27.39 -2.50 3.41
N ILE A 148 27.42 -2.43 2.07
CA ILE A 148 28.59 -2.87 1.30
C ILE A 148 29.84 -2.10 1.73
N LEU A 149 29.74 -0.78 1.88
CA LEU A 149 30.88 0.06 2.24
C LEU A 149 31.33 -0.13 3.69
N ILE A 150 30.45 -0.51 4.62
CA ILE A 150 30.83 -0.91 5.98
C ILE A 150 31.79 -2.12 5.92
N PHE A 151 31.45 -3.15 5.14
CA PHE A 151 32.32 -4.33 5.02
C PHE A 151 33.63 -4.04 4.29
N LEU A 152 33.63 -3.09 3.34
CA LEU A 152 34.81 -2.67 2.59
C LEU A 152 35.69 -1.63 3.31
N ASN A 153 35.25 -1.08 4.46
CA ASN A 153 36.00 -0.04 5.17
C ASN A 153 37.31 -0.60 5.73
N LYS A 154 38.47 -0.03 5.39
CA LYS A 154 39.77 -0.56 5.84
C LYS A 154 40.13 -0.17 7.27
N ASP A 155 39.56 0.94 7.75
CA ASP A 155 39.91 1.54 9.04
C ASP A 155 39.09 0.93 10.19
N MET A 156 38.02 0.18 9.87
CA MET A 156 37.23 -0.57 10.85
C MET A 156 37.82 -1.95 11.18
N ASP A 157 37.79 -2.32 12.46
CA ASP A 157 38.15 -3.67 12.90
C ASP A 157 37.06 -4.71 12.57
N LYS A 158 37.38 -6.00 12.78
CA LYS A 158 36.47 -7.12 12.47
C LYS A 158 35.17 -7.06 13.31
N GLY A 159 35.26 -6.70 14.58
CA GLY A 159 34.12 -6.57 15.47
C GLY A 159 33.19 -5.44 15.02
N GLN A 160 33.73 -4.26 14.73
CA GLN A 160 32.96 -3.12 14.22
C GLN A 160 32.21 -3.46 12.92
N LYS A 161 32.90 -4.06 11.95
CA LYS A 161 32.27 -4.50 10.69
C LYS A 161 31.17 -5.51 10.90
N THR A 162 31.44 -6.54 11.71
CA THR A 162 30.44 -7.58 12.01
C THR A 162 29.23 -6.98 12.69
N THR A 163 29.41 -6.12 13.71
CA THR A 163 28.29 -5.51 14.43
C THR A 163 27.48 -4.57 13.53
N ALA A 164 28.10 -3.58 12.91
CA ALA A 164 27.38 -2.62 12.06
C ALA A 164 26.78 -3.29 10.81
N GLY A 165 27.47 -4.27 10.24
CA GLY A 165 26.97 -5.06 9.11
C GLY A 165 25.72 -5.87 9.48
N ILE A 166 25.72 -6.58 10.62
CA ILE A 166 24.54 -7.34 11.07
C ILE A 166 23.37 -6.40 11.37
N VAL A 167 23.62 -5.31 12.12
CA VAL A 167 22.58 -4.31 12.44
C VAL A 167 21.99 -3.73 11.16
N GLY A 168 22.84 -3.33 10.20
CA GLY A 168 22.42 -2.82 8.91
C GLY A 168 21.58 -3.82 8.13
N ILE A 169 21.99 -5.09 8.03
CA ILE A 169 21.25 -6.14 7.31
C ILE A 169 19.88 -6.39 7.95
N VAL A 170 19.80 -6.48 9.27
CA VAL A 170 18.53 -6.71 9.99
C VAL A 170 17.57 -5.54 9.77
N LEU A 171 18.05 -4.30 9.89
CA LEU A 171 17.24 -3.11 9.66
C LEU A 171 16.79 -3.00 8.20
N ALA A 172 17.69 -3.30 7.24
CA ALA A 172 17.36 -3.31 5.83
C ALA A 172 16.28 -4.35 5.51
N ALA A 173 16.44 -5.58 6.01
CA ALA A 173 15.45 -6.65 5.82
C ALA A 173 14.09 -6.25 6.39
N LEU A 174 14.06 -5.68 7.61
CA LEU A 174 12.83 -5.18 8.22
C LEU A 174 12.20 -4.06 7.38
N ALA A 175 12.99 -3.09 6.93
CA ALA A 175 12.51 -1.97 6.12
C ALA A 175 11.95 -2.44 4.76
N VAL A 176 12.58 -3.42 4.13
CA VAL A 176 12.10 -4.05 2.89
C VAL A 176 10.78 -4.79 3.13
N ILE A 177 10.72 -5.68 4.13
CA ILE A 177 9.51 -6.45 4.42
C ILE A 177 8.33 -5.53 4.74
N LEU A 178 8.54 -4.50 5.56
CA LEU A 178 7.52 -3.51 5.85
C LEU A 178 7.23 -2.56 4.67
N GLY A 179 8.15 -2.44 3.72
CA GLY A 179 8.02 -1.66 2.50
C GLY A 179 7.16 -2.31 1.43
N VAL A 180 7.17 -3.64 1.32
CA VAL A 180 6.38 -4.40 0.33
C VAL A 180 4.89 -4.33 0.65
N ASP A 181 4.06 -3.89 -0.30
CA ASP A 181 2.61 -4.07 -0.20
C ASP A 181 2.21 -5.43 -0.79
N PHE A 182 1.88 -6.39 0.09
CA PHE A 182 1.50 -7.75 -0.30
C PHE A 182 0.06 -7.85 -0.81
N ASN A 183 -0.81 -6.91 -0.39
CA ASN A 183 -2.21 -6.87 -0.79
C ASN A 183 -2.52 -5.48 -1.37
N PRO A 184 -1.91 -5.12 -2.52
CA PRO A 184 -2.05 -3.81 -3.10
C PRO A 184 -3.48 -3.62 -3.66
N PRO A 185 -4.19 -2.54 -3.28
CA PRO A 185 -5.48 -2.24 -3.86
C PRO A 185 -5.34 -1.81 -5.33
N SER A 186 -6.39 -2.05 -6.11
CA SER A 186 -6.47 -1.62 -7.50
C SER A 186 -7.80 -0.91 -7.79
N VAL A 187 -7.82 -0.11 -8.86
CA VAL A 187 -9.06 0.53 -9.33
C VAL A 187 -10.09 -0.53 -9.71
N GLU A 188 -9.67 -1.65 -10.30
CA GLU A 188 -10.55 -2.76 -10.69
C GLU A 188 -11.20 -3.40 -9.45
N GLN A 189 -10.46 -3.59 -8.37
CA GLN A 189 -11.01 -4.07 -7.10
C GLN A 189 -12.09 -3.13 -6.56
N TYR A 190 -11.80 -1.83 -6.50
CA TYR A 190 -12.77 -0.85 -5.98
C TYR A 190 -13.96 -0.66 -6.91
N THR A 191 -13.76 -0.78 -8.22
CA THR A 191 -14.85 -0.77 -9.21
C THR A 191 -15.73 -2.00 -9.04
N ALA A 192 -15.15 -3.19 -8.81
CA ALA A 192 -15.94 -4.40 -8.57
C ALA A 192 -16.78 -4.28 -7.29
N ASP A 193 -16.17 -3.84 -6.18
CA ASP A 193 -16.91 -3.64 -4.93
C ASP A 193 -18.02 -2.58 -5.08
N GLN A 194 -17.74 -1.44 -5.71
CA GLN A 194 -18.73 -0.38 -5.95
C GLN A 194 -19.88 -0.86 -6.86
N SER A 195 -19.55 -1.56 -7.94
CA SER A 195 -20.55 -2.14 -8.84
C SER A 195 -21.42 -3.17 -8.14
N THR A 196 -20.86 -4.00 -7.25
CA THR A 196 -21.66 -4.94 -6.44
C THR A 196 -22.61 -4.18 -5.53
N VAL A 197 -22.14 -3.16 -4.81
CA VAL A 197 -23.00 -2.34 -3.93
C VAL A 197 -24.16 -1.73 -4.71
N ILE A 198 -23.88 -1.10 -5.85
CA ILE A 198 -24.90 -0.47 -6.70
C ILE A 198 -25.91 -1.52 -7.18
N GLN A 199 -25.46 -2.67 -7.66
CA GLN A 199 -26.35 -3.73 -8.13
C GLN A 199 -27.20 -4.35 -7.01
N LEU A 200 -26.70 -4.38 -5.77
CA LEU A 200 -27.41 -4.95 -4.61
C LEU A 200 -28.35 -3.97 -3.90
N LEU A 201 -28.09 -2.67 -3.97
CA LEU A 201 -28.83 -1.65 -3.20
C LEU A 201 -29.50 -0.58 -4.07
N GLY A 202 -29.25 -0.59 -5.38
CA GLY A 202 -29.74 0.42 -6.33
C GLY A 202 -28.99 1.74 -6.29
N LYS A 203 -28.06 1.91 -5.35
CA LYS A 203 -27.25 3.11 -5.15
C LYS A 203 -25.91 2.78 -4.50
N ASP A 204 -24.93 3.66 -4.69
CA ASP A 204 -23.62 3.57 -4.02
C ASP A 204 -23.74 4.11 -2.59
N GLU A 205 -24.35 3.31 -1.70
CA GLU A 205 -24.52 3.65 -0.29
C GLU A 205 -24.17 2.45 0.58
N VAL A 206 -23.16 2.60 1.42
CA VAL A 206 -22.67 1.58 2.35
C VAL A 206 -22.60 2.16 3.75
N VAL A 207 -22.49 1.27 4.73
CA VAL A 207 -22.34 1.66 6.13
C VAL A 207 -21.06 1.13 6.73
N TRP A 208 -20.50 1.89 7.67
CA TRP A 208 -19.30 1.52 8.39
C TRP A 208 -19.21 2.23 9.74
N VAL A 209 -18.40 1.67 10.64
CA VAL A 209 -18.02 2.32 11.91
C VAL A 209 -16.57 2.75 11.91
N ASP A 210 -16.15 3.54 12.91
CA ASP A 210 -14.74 3.69 13.21
C ASP A 210 -14.10 2.35 13.61
N GLY A 211 -12.92 2.07 13.08
CA GLY A 211 -12.25 0.78 13.27
C GLY A 211 -12.72 -0.30 12.29
N GLY A 212 -11.97 -1.40 12.19
CA GLY A 212 -12.18 -2.42 11.16
C GLY A 212 -11.70 -2.01 9.75
N GLN A 213 -11.84 -2.91 8.79
CA GLN A 213 -11.32 -2.73 7.41
C GLN A 213 -12.39 -2.88 6.32
N VAL A 214 -13.61 -3.22 6.71
CA VAL A 214 -14.71 -3.50 5.79
C VAL A 214 -15.84 -2.50 5.96
N TYR A 215 -16.58 -2.28 4.87
CA TYR A 215 -17.89 -1.63 4.87
C TYR A 215 -18.97 -2.65 4.50
N HIS A 216 -20.18 -2.34 4.92
CA HIS A 216 -21.31 -3.26 4.97
C HIS A 216 -22.47 -2.72 4.13
N VAL A 217 -23.33 -3.62 3.68
CA VAL A 217 -24.54 -3.25 2.93
C VAL A 217 -25.72 -2.92 3.85
N CYS A 218 -25.58 -3.17 5.15
CA CYS A 218 -26.61 -2.88 6.12
C CYS A 218 -26.08 -2.50 7.51
N ASP A 219 -26.82 -1.63 8.22
CA ASP A 219 -26.49 -1.10 9.55
C ASP A 219 -26.94 -2.00 10.72
N SER A 220 -27.81 -2.97 10.46
CA SER A 220 -28.37 -3.83 11.51
C SER A 220 -27.44 -5.01 11.89
N VAL A 221 -26.27 -5.11 11.28
CA VAL A 221 -25.31 -6.21 11.48
C VAL A 221 -24.46 -5.99 12.73
N SER A 222 -24.09 -7.08 13.43
CA SER A 222 -23.32 -7.00 14.68
C SER A 222 -21.98 -6.32 14.52
N ASP A 223 -21.37 -6.44 13.33
CA ASP A 223 -20.06 -5.87 13.00
C ASP A 223 -20.08 -4.34 12.94
N VAL A 224 -21.27 -3.75 12.74
CA VAL A 224 -21.51 -2.30 12.73
C VAL A 224 -22.09 -1.83 14.08
N GLN A 225 -22.82 -2.70 14.79
CA GLN A 225 -23.40 -2.42 16.12
C GLN A 225 -22.40 -2.58 17.27
N THR A 226 -21.20 -2.03 17.11
CA THR A 226 -20.11 -2.13 18.10
C THR A 226 -20.22 -1.10 19.24
N GLY A 227 -21.20 -0.19 19.17
CA GLY A 227 -21.32 0.97 20.06
C GLY A 227 -20.57 2.21 19.55
N SER A 228 -19.91 2.12 18.40
CA SER A 228 -19.31 3.24 17.68
C SER A 228 -20.34 3.98 16.82
N GLU A 229 -20.04 5.21 16.42
CA GLU A 229 -20.88 5.97 15.48
C GLU A 229 -20.96 5.23 14.13
N ILE A 230 -22.19 4.93 13.70
CA ILE A 230 -22.46 4.36 12.39
C ILE A 230 -22.46 5.49 11.37
N ARG A 231 -21.67 5.33 10.31
CA ARG A 231 -21.60 6.25 9.18
C ARG A 231 -22.16 5.59 7.95
N THR A 232 -22.81 6.42 7.13
CA THR A 232 -23.42 6.04 5.86
C THR A 232 -22.90 6.98 4.80
N GLY A 233 -22.60 6.44 3.62
CA GLY A 233 -22.11 7.21 2.49
C GLY A 233 -21.67 6.29 1.35
N THR A 234 -20.96 6.85 0.38
CA THR A 234 -20.48 6.10 -0.78
C THR A 234 -19.35 5.13 -0.43
N THR A 235 -19.13 4.13 -1.29
CA THR A 235 -17.94 3.27 -1.19
C THR A 235 -16.64 4.08 -1.19
N ALA A 236 -16.55 5.17 -1.97
CA ALA A 236 -15.39 6.05 -1.99
C ALA A 236 -15.15 6.76 -0.64
N GLU A 237 -16.20 7.23 0.03
CA GLU A 237 -16.13 7.83 1.38
C GLU A 237 -15.78 6.81 2.47
N ALA A 238 -16.25 5.56 2.32
CA ALA A 238 -15.84 4.47 3.19
C ALA A 238 -14.33 4.19 3.06
N ILE A 239 -13.81 4.12 1.83
CA ILE A 239 -12.37 3.97 1.58
C ILE A 239 -11.58 5.15 2.16
N GLU A 240 -12.08 6.37 1.97
CA GLU A 240 -11.47 7.56 2.57
C GLU A 240 -11.39 7.48 4.10
N SER A 241 -12.43 6.92 4.73
CA SER A 241 -12.51 6.67 6.17
C SER A 241 -11.62 5.52 6.65
N GLY A 242 -10.77 4.96 5.79
CA GLY A 242 -9.81 3.91 6.14
C GLY A 242 -10.36 2.49 5.98
N LYS A 243 -11.50 2.32 5.31
CA LYS A 243 -11.98 1.01 4.87
C LYS A 243 -11.24 0.58 3.61
N SER A 244 -11.33 -0.71 3.30
CA SER A 244 -10.53 -1.31 2.23
C SER A 244 -11.33 -2.13 1.24
N ARG A 245 -12.52 -2.61 1.61
CA ARG A 245 -13.33 -3.51 0.78
C ARG A 245 -14.75 -3.71 1.31
N LEU A 246 -15.61 -4.20 0.43
CA LEU A 246 -16.93 -4.72 0.78
C LEU A 246 -16.82 -6.03 1.58
N THR A 247 -17.68 -6.22 2.59
CA THR A 247 -17.86 -7.52 3.25
C THR A 247 -18.21 -8.64 2.26
N LEU A 248 -17.63 -9.83 2.45
CA LEU A 248 -18.03 -11.02 1.67
C LEU A 248 -19.30 -11.68 2.22
N GLU A 249 -19.76 -11.24 3.39
CA GLU A 249 -20.96 -11.77 4.04
C GLU A 249 -22.23 -11.03 3.62
N PHE A 250 -22.18 -10.21 2.57
CA PHE A 250 -23.27 -9.31 2.16
C PHE A 250 -24.60 -10.04 1.99
N ALA A 251 -24.60 -11.30 1.52
CA ALA A 251 -25.82 -12.09 1.37
C ALA A 251 -26.52 -12.36 2.72
N SER A 252 -25.76 -12.54 3.80
CA SER A 252 -26.32 -12.68 5.15
C SER A 252 -26.81 -11.34 5.70
N GLU A 253 -26.14 -10.25 5.36
CA GLU A 253 -26.52 -8.89 5.77
C GLU A 253 -27.82 -8.46 5.11
N LEU A 254 -27.97 -8.70 3.79
CA LEU A 254 -29.20 -8.43 3.05
C LEU A 254 -30.41 -9.14 3.70
N LYS A 255 -30.27 -10.44 4.01
CA LYS A 255 -31.32 -11.21 4.73
C LYS A 255 -31.69 -10.60 6.06
N LYS A 256 -30.69 -10.14 6.82
CA LYS A 256 -30.92 -9.55 8.15
C LYS A 256 -31.73 -8.25 8.06
N CYS A 257 -31.64 -7.57 6.94
CA CYS A 257 -32.25 -6.26 6.71
C CYS A 257 -33.48 -6.32 5.83
N ASP A 258 -34.01 -7.53 5.63
CA ASP A 258 -35.20 -7.79 4.82
C ASP A 258 -35.05 -7.27 3.38
N LEU A 259 -33.82 -7.32 2.85
CA LEU A 259 -33.50 -6.99 1.47
C LEU A 259 -33.43 -8.26 0.63
N ALA A 260 -33.80 -8.13 -0.65
CA ALA A 260 -33.68 -9.20 -1.61
C ALA A 260 -32.24 -9.73 -1.69
N VAL A 261 -32.09 -11.03 -1.88
CA VAL A 261 -30.79 -11.70 -1.97
C VAL A 261 -30.68 -12.36 -3.34
N PRO A 262 -29.61 -12.09 -4.10
CA PRO A 262 -29.41 -12.77 -5.38
C PRO A 262 -29.20 -14.27 -5.19
N GLU A 263 -29.77 -15.09 -6.07
CA GLU A 263 -29.62 -16.55 -6.05
C GLU A 263 -28.16 -16.97 -6.27
N ASN A 264 -27.43 -16.21 -7.10
CA ASN A 264 -26.02 -16.43 -7.39
C ASN A 264 -25.06 -15.68 -6.44
N SER A 265 -25.50 -15.33 -5.22
CA SER A 265 -24.66 -14.58 -4.27
C SER A 265 -23.31 -15.25 -3.98
N ALA A 266 -23.26 -16.59 -3.96
CA ALA A 266 -22.03 -17.35 -3.75
C ALA A 266 -21.01 -17.15 -4.90
N GLU A 267 -21.48 -17.07 -6.14
CA GLU A 267 -20.65 -16.83 -7.32
C GLU A 267 -20.09 -15.41 -7.32
N ILE A 268 -20.91 -14.43 -6.92
CA ILE A 268 -20.47 -13.03 -6.75
C ILE A 268 -19.38 -12.94 -5.67
N VAL A 269 -19.55 -13.62 -4.54
CA VAL A 269 -18.55 -13.67 -3.47
C VAL A 269 -17.21 -14.25 -3.95
N GLU A 270 -17.26 -15.34 -4.72
CA GLU A 270 -16.05 -15.97 -5.24
C GLU A 270 -15.36 -15.08 -6.28
N ALA A 271 -16.13 -14.43 -7.17
CA ALA A 271 -15.60 -13.47 -8.13
C ALA A 271 -14.92 -12.27 -7.43
N LEU A 272 -15.57 -11.70 -6.40
CA LEU A 272 -14.98 -10.62 -5.60
C LEU A 272 -13.69 -11.04 -4.92
N ARG A 273 -13.65 -12.25 -4.34
CA ARG A 273 -12.44 -12.82 -3.74
C ARG A 273 -11.32 -12.95 -4.78
N ALA A 274 -11.60 -13.54 -5.93
CA ALA A 274 -10.63 -13.71 -7.01
C ALA A 274 -10.09 -12.37 -7.53
N ILE A 275 -10.94 -11.35 -7.73
CA ILE A 275 -10.52 -10.02 -8.16
C ILE A 275 -9.59 -9.35 -7.13
N ARG A 276 -9.92 -9.50 -5.84
CA ARG A 276 -9.09 -9.00 -4.72
C ARG A 276 -7.73 -9.70 -4.65
N ASP A 277 -7.71 -11.03 -4.82
CA ASP A 277 -6.50 -11.84 -4.74
C ASP A 277 -5.63 -11.73 -5.99
N GLY A 278 -6.24 -11.40 -7.11
CA GLY A 278 -5.56 -10.71 -8.18
C GLY A 278 -5.85 -11.12 -9.60
N ALA A 279 -6.92 -11.88 -9.77
CA ALA A 279 -7.34 -12.37 -11.07
C ALA A 279 -7.66 -11.19 -12.01
N THR A 280 -7.05 -11.20 -13.19
CA THR A 280 -7.29 -10.22 -14.26
C THR A 280 -8.39 -10.66 -15.22
N GLU A 281 -8.64 -11.97 -15.29
CA GLU A 281 -9.61 -12.58 -16.22
C GLU A 281 -10.97 -12.85 -15.56
N THR A 282 -11.09 -12.62 -14.26
CA THR A 282 -12.35 -12.83 -13.54
C THR A 282 -13.28 -11.66 -13.78
N THR A 283 -14.42 -11.93 -14.41
CA THR A 283 -15.54 -11.00 -14.54
C THR A 283 -16.46 -11.09 -13.34
N LEU A 284 -16.98 -9.95 -12.88
CA LEU A 284 -18.01 -9.90 -11.86
C LEU A 284 -19.36 -10.35 -12.47
N PRO A 285 -19.98 -11.45 -11.99
CA PRO A 285 -21.29 -11.86 -12.48
C PRO A 285 -22.38 -10.88 -12.01
N ALA A 286 -23.37 -10.62 -12.85
CA ALA A 286 -24.54 -9.83 -12.48
C ALA A 286 -25.42 -10.61 -11.48
N PRO A 287 -26.06 -9.94 -10.50
CA PRO A 287 -27.05 -10.57 -9.63
C PRO A 287 -28.21 -11.20 -10.39
N VAL A 288 -28.54 -12.44 -10.02
CA VAL A 288 -29.73 -13.15 -10.49
C VAL A 288 -30.77 -13.11 -9.38
N TRP A 289 -31.94 -12.56 -9.68
CA TRP A 289 -33.05 -12.40 -8.74
C TRP A 289 -34.14 -13.45 -9.03
N ALA A 290 -34.75 -13.98 -7.97
CA ALA A 290 -35.83 -14.97 -8.10
C ALA A 290 -37.08 -14.36 -8.77
N ASP A 291 -37.40 -13.12 -8.42
CA ASP A 291 -38.37 -12.27 -9.12
C ASP A 291 -37.61 -11.05 -9.71
N PRO A 292 -37.73 -10.75 -11.02
CA PRO A 292 -37.11 -9.56 -11.60
C PRO A 292 -37.49 -8.24 -10.92
N SER A 293 -38.67 -8.17 -10.29
CA SER A 293 -39.12 -6.98 -9.53
C SER A 293 -38.41 -6.80 -8.19
N ASP A 294 -37.69 -7.81 -7.72
CA ASP A 294 -36.83 -7.70 -6.54
C ASP A 294 -35.50 -6.99 -6.86
N ALA A 295 -35.20 -6.76 -8.15
CA ALA A 295 -34.00 -6.06 -8.57
C ALA A 295 -34.06 -4.58 -8.16
N PRO A 296 -33.09 -4.09 -7.35
CA PRO A 296 -33.07 -2.68 -6.92
C PRO A 296 -32.89 -1.68 -8.08
N ILE A 297 -32.35 -2.14 -9.20
CA ILE A 297 -32.21 -1.38 -10.43
C ILE A 297 -33.13 -2.01 -11.46
N GLU A 298 -34.26 -1.35 -11.71
CA GLU A 298 -35.09 -1.64 -12.86
C GLU A 298 -34.55 -0.85 -14.06
N ILE A 299 -33.97 -1.55 -15.05
CA ILE A 299 -33.66 -0.95 -16.35
C ILE A 299 -34.92 -1.13 -17.20
N PRO A 300 -35.71 -0.06 -17.48
CA PRO A 300 -36.76 -0.16 -18.47
C PRO A 300 -36.08 -0.49 -19.80
N ASP A 301 -36.38 -1.67 -20.35
CA ASP A 301 -35.85 -2.23 -21.62
C ASP A 301 -34.58 -3.13 -21.54
N ALA A 302 -34.38 -3.90 -20.47
CA ALA A 302 -33.58 -5.13 -20.59
C ALA A 302 -34.39 -6.17 -21.40
N ALA A 303 -34.20 -6.16 -22.73
CA ALA A 303 -34.90 -7.04 -23.66
C ALA A 303 -34.93 -8.50 -23.14
N GLU A 304 -36.14 -9.06 -23.06
CA GLU A 304 -36.36 -10.48 -22.85
C GLU A 304 -35.47 -11.27 -23.83
N PRO A 305 -34.80 -12.35 -23.41
CA PRO A 305 -34.01 -13.16 -24.32
C PRO A 305 -34.94 -13.70 -25.42
N GLU A 306 -34.69 -13.29 -26.67
CA GLU A 306 -35.41 -13.81 -27.83
C GLU A 306 -35.37 -15.35 -27.81
N PRO A 307 -36.51 -16.03 -27.98
CA PRO A 307 -36.52 -17.48 -28.05
C PRO A 307 -35.69 -17.95 -29.25
N GLU A 308 -34.79 -18.88 -28.96
CA GLU A 308 -33.87 -19.56 -29.87
C GLU A 308 -34.58 -19.96 -31.18
N GLN A 309 -34.25 -19.29 -32.28
CA GLN A 309 -34.74 -19.65 -33.60
C GLN A 309 -34.07 -20.95 -34.04
N THR A 310 -34.81 -22.05 -33.98
CA THR A 310 -34.44 -23.33 -34.59
C THR A 310 -34.17 -23.14 -36.08
N PRO A 311 -33.02 -23.59 -36.63
CA PRO A 311 -32.78 -23.50 -38.07
C PRO A 311 -33.75 -24.42 -38.81
N ALA A 312 -34.54 -23.85 -39.72
CA ALA A 312 -35.30 -24.62 -40.71
C ALA A 312 -34.36 -25.16 -41.80
N GLU A 313 -34.61 -26.41 -42.21
CA GLU A 313 -33.91 -27.21 -43.24
C GLU A 313 -33.57 -26.48 -44.54
#